data_AF-A0A4R4WMC2-F1
#
_entry.id   AF-A0A4R4WMC2-F1
#
_cell.length_a   1.000
_cell.length_b   1.000
_cell.length_c   1.000
_cell.angle_alpha   90.00
_cell.angle_beta   90.00
_cell.angle_gamma   90.00
#
_symmetry.space_group_name_H-M   'P 1'
#
loop_
_entity.id
_entity.type
_entity.pdbx_description
1 polymer ?
#
loop_
_entity_poly.entity_id
_entity_poly.type
_entity_poly.pdbx_seq_one_letter_code
_entity_poly.pdbx_strand_id
1 'polypeptide(L)' 'MRDLSVSSVGARWGLPDSAHFSRLFRRAYGMPPAEYRRAVAL' A
#
# COMPACT_ATOMS: atom_id res chain seq x y z
N MET A 1 -1.42 -18.93 -2.88
CA MET A 1 -1.32 -17.57 -3.44
C MET A 1 -1.16 -16.59 -2.28
N ARG A 2 0.00 -15.93 -2.13
CA ARG A 2 0.14 -14.84 -1.16
C ARG A 2 -0.55 -13.62 -1.78
N ASP A 3 -1.76 -13.30 -1.32
CA ASP A 3 -2.46 -12.10 -1.77
C ASP A 3 -1.68 -10.88 -1.29
N LEU A 4 -0.96 -10.23 -2.22
CA LEU A 4 -0.17 -9.03 -1.95
C LEU A 4 -1.00 -7.76 -2.22
N SER A 5 -2.33 -7.82 -2.19
CA SER A 5 -3.15 -6.61 -2.30
C SER A 5 -2.69 -5.52 -1.31
N VAL A 6 -2.93 -4.26 -1.69
CA VAL A 6 -2.58 -3.12 -0.84
C VAL A 6 -3.27 -3.24 0.52
N SER A 7 -4.51 -3.72 0.52
CA SER A 7 -5.30 -3.99 1.73
C SER A 7 -4.70 -5.08 2.61
N SER A 8 -4.24 -6.20 2.05
CA SER A 8 -3.65 -7.28 2.85
C SER A 8 -2.33 -6.87 3.49
N VAL A 9 -1.54 -6.04 2.80
CA VAL A 9 -0.33 -5.44 3.36
C VAL A 9 -0.70 -4.50 4.50
N GLY A 10 -1.64 -3.57 4.29
CA GLY A 10 -2.09 -2.65 5.36
C GLY A 10 -2.60 -3.38 6.60
N ALA A 11 -3.43 -4.41 6.41
CA ALA A 11 -4.01 -5.18 7.51
C ALA A 11 -2.96 -5.83 8.41
N ARG A 12 -1.83 -6.31 7.86
CA ARG A 12 -0.72 -6.89 8.64
C ARG A 12 -0.04 -5.89 9.58
N TRP A 13 -0.14 -4.61 9.28
CA TRP A 13 0.43 -3.51 10.07
C TRP A 13 -0.62 -2.79 10.93
N GLY A 14 -1.81 -3.37 11.10
CA GLY A 14 -2.89 -2.74 11.86
C GLY A 14 -3.65 -1.63 11.12
N LEU A 15 -3.53 -1.58 9.78
CA LEU A 15 -4.23 -0.62 8.92
C LEU A 15 -5.17 -1.37 7.96
N PRO A 16 -6.29 -1.95 8.47
CA PRO A 16 -7.19 -2.76 7.66
C PRO A 16 -7.93 -1.95 6.58
N ASP A 17 -8.09 -0.64 6.78
CA ASP A 17 -8.70 0.25 5.80
C ASP A 17 -7.69 0.63 4.70
N SER A 18 -7.95 0.16 3.48
CA SER A 18 -7.05 0.33 2.33
C SER A 18 -6.91 1.79 1.89
N ALA A 19 -7.98 2.60 2.05
CA ALA A 19 -7.96 4.01 1.72
C ALA A 19 -7.11 4.80 2.73
N HIS A 20 -7.23 4.48 4.02
CA HIS A 20 -6.42 5.05 5.10
C HIS A 20 -4.96 4.67 4.91
N PHE A 21 -4.66 3.39 4.67
CA PHE A 21 -3.31 2.94 4.37
C PHE A 21 -2.73 3.69 3.17
N SER A 22 -3.49 3.82 2.08
CA SER A 22 -3.03 4.52 0.88
C SER A 22 -2.79 6.02 1.12
N ARG A 23 -3.62 6.69 1.93
CA ARG A 23 -3.41 8.08 2.34
C ARG A 23 -2.14 8.24 3.17
N LEU A 24 -1.92 7.40 4.18
CA LEU A 24 -0.70 7.42 5.00
C LEU A 24 0.54 7.13 4.17
N PHE A 25 0.49 6.10 3.32
CA PHE A 25 1.60 5.74 2.45
C PHE A 25 1.95 6.89 1.51
N ARG A 26 0.96 7.53 0.87
CA ARG A 26 1.20 8.70 0.02
C ARG A 26 1.80 9.88 0.80
N ARG A 27 1.36 10.12 2.04
CA ARG A 27 1.93 11.17 2.89
C ARG A 27 3.40 10.89 3.23
N ALA A 28 3.76 9.62 3.43
CA ALA A 28 5.14 9.23 3.77
C ALA A 28 6.07 9.15 2.56
N TYR A 29 5.59 8.64 1.42
CA TYR A 29 6.41 8.31 0.24
C TYR A 29 6.12 9.19 -0.99
N GLY A 30 5.19 10.14 -0.89
CA GLY A 30 4.83 11.06 -1.98
C GLY A 30 3.86 10.50 -3.03
N MET A 31 3.70 9.18 -3.12
CA MET A 31 2.84 8.52 -4.12
C MET A 31 2.03 7.34 -3.55
N PRO A 32 0.93 6.92 -4.20
CA PRO A 32 0.13 5.78 -3.76
C PRO A 32 0.89 4.43 -3.84
N PRO A 33 0.54 3.44 -2.99
CA PRO A 33 1.20 2.14 -2.99
C PRO A 33 1.17 1.40 -4.34
N ALA A 34 0.07 1.52 -5.08
CA ALA A 34 -0.09 0.86 -6.38
C ALA A 34 0.87 1.42 -7.44
N GLU A 35 1.10 2.73 -7.42
CA GLU A 35 2.05 3.40 -8.32
C GLU A 35 3.49 3.08 -7.92
N TYR A 36 3.80 3.13 -6.62
CA TYR A 36 5.11 2.74 -6.08
C TYR A 36 5.49 1.32 -6.51
N ARG A 37 4.55 0.37 -6.43
CA ARG A 37 4.79 -1.02 -6.90
C ARG A 37 5.10 -1.11 -8.39
N ARG A 38 4.44 -0.30 -9.22
CA ARG A 38 4.72 -0.26 -10.67
C ARG A 38 6.08 0.36 -10.96
N ALA A 39 6.47 1.40 -10.22
CA ALA A 39 7.76 2.08 -10.38
C ALA A 39 8.95 1.20 -9.96
N VAL A 40 8.80 0.39 -8.91
CA VAL A 40 9.88 -0.46 -8.36
C VAL A 40 9.95 -1.85 -9.01
N ALA A 41 8.93 -2.27 -9.77
CA ALA A 41 8.92 -3.57 -10.47
C ALA A 41 9.73 -3.61 -11.79
N LEU A 42 10.64 -2.65 -11.99
CA LEU A 42 11.70 -2.69 -13.02
C LEU A 42 12.89 -3.50 -12.51
#